data_AF-A0A1K1MIX6-F1
#
_entry.id   AF-A0A1K1MIX6-F1
#
_cell.length_a   1.000
_cell.length_b   1.000
_cell.length_c   1.000
_cell.angle_alpha   90.00
_cell.angle_beta   90.00
_cell.angle_gamma   90.00
#
_symmetry.space_group_name_H-M   'P 1'
#
loop_
_entity.id
_entity.type
_entity.pdbx_description
1 polymer ?
#
loop_
_entity_poly.entity_id
_entity_poly.type
_entity_poly.pdbx_seq_one_letter_code
_entity_poly.pdbx_strand_id
1 'polypeptide(L)' 'MKQAMSYDELPEMLSARDISKHLGISLGSSYKLLKSGDIPVTIVGKRMIVARESYIEWVENNTNRANESE' A
#
# COMPACT_ATOMS: atom_id res chain seq x y z
N MET A 1 -13.86 -7.62 -16.54
CA MET A 1 -12.99 -6.45 -16.73
C MET A 1 -12.24 -6.24 -15.42
N LYS A 2 -10.94 -6.60 -15.35
CA LYS A 2 -10.09 -6.24 -14.21
C LYS A 2 -10.01 -4.71 -14.22
N GLN A 3 -10.76 -4.03 -13.36
CA GLN A 3 -10.45 -2.64 -13.04
C GLN A 3 -9.11 -2.69 -12.31
N ALA A 4 -8.02 -2.59 -13.07
CA ALA A 4 -6.76 -2.19 -12.50
C ALA A 4 -7.04 -0.85 -11.84
N MET A 5 -6.95 -0.79 -10.50
CA MET A 5 -6.85 0.49 -9.81
C MET A 5 -5.80 1.28 -10.58
N SER A 6 -6.16 2.42 -11.18
CA SER A 6 -5.23 3.15 -12.03
C SER A 6 -4.07 3.61 -11.15
N TYR A 7 -2.97 2.86 -11.23
CA TYR A 7 -1.76 3.10 -10.48
C TYR A 7 -1.02 4.34 -11.00
N ASP A 8 -1.50 4.95 -12.07
CA ASP A 8 -0.93 6.13 -12.72
C ASP A 8 -0.93 7.35 -11.79
N GLU A 9 -1.89 7.43 -10.87
CA GLU A 9 -2.01 8.55 -9.91
C GLU A 9 -1.18 8.37 -8.64
N LEU A 10 -0.58 7.20 -8.42
CA LEU A 10 0.29 7.01 -7.26
C LEU A 10 1.57 7.86 -7.42
N PRO A 11 2.23 8.29 -6.33
CA PRO A 11 3.59 8.82 -6.39
C PRO A 11 4.60 7.67 -6.49
N GLU A 12 5.82 7.96 -6.96
CA GLU A 12 6.95 6.99 -7.00
C GLU A 12 7.27 6.42 -5.61
N MET A 13 7.12 7.25 -4.58
CA MET A 13 7.26 6.84 -3.19
C MET A 13 6.02 7.23 -2.40
N LEU A 14 5.42 6.27 -1.73
CA LEU A 14 4.21 6.44 -0.95
C LEU A 14 4.56 6.59 0.53
N SER A 15 4.04 7.64 1.15
CA SER A 15 4.01 7.78 2.59
C SER A 15 2.79 7.09 3.20
N ALA A 16 2.76 6.98 4.53
CA ALA A 16 1.57 6.54 5.26
C ALA A 16 0.29 7.34 4.88
N ARG A 17 0.44 8.61 4.51
CA ARG A 17 -0.69 9.46 4.09
C ARG A 17 -1.20 9.09 2.70
N ASP A 18 -0.31 8.74 1.78
CA ASP A 18 -0.68 8.34 0.42
C ASP A 18 -1.38 6.99 0.43
N ILE A 19 -0.86 6.04 1.24
CA ILE A 19 -1.49 4.74 1.49
C ILE A 19 -2.87 4.90 2.12
N SER A 20 -3.00 5.77 3.13
CA SER A 20 -4.29 6.06 3.78
C SER A 20 -5.34 6.54 2.79
N LYS A 21 -4.95 7.45 1.89
CA LYS A 21 -5.84 7.97 0.85
C LYS A 21 -6.19 6.90 -0.19
N HIS A 22 -5.19 6.16 -0.69
CA HIS A 22 -5.40 5.18 -1.74
C HIS A 22 -6.22 3.97 -1.28
N LEU A 23 -5.99 3.47 -0.05
CA LEU A 23 -6.76 2.36 0.51
C LEU A 23 -8.05 2.78 1.22
N GLY A 24 -8.31 4.08 1.39
CA GLY A 24 -9.45 4.57 2.16
C GLY A 24 -9.44 4.19 3.65
N ILE A 25 -8.27 3.90 4.22
CA ILE A 25 -8.10 3.51 5.63
C ILE A 25 -7.61 4.67 6.48
N SER A 26 -7.75 4.56 7.81
CA SER A 26 -7.20 5.57 8.72
C SER A 26 -5.67 5.68 8.62
N LEU A 27 -5.14 6.88 8.91
CA LEU A 27 -3.69 7.10 8.95
C LEU A 27 -3.00 6.18 9.98
N GLY A 28 -3.64 5.95 11.13
CA GLY A 28 -3.13 5.03 12.15
C GLY A 28 -3.05 3.58 11.66
N SER A 29 -4.06 3.12 10.92
CA SER A 29 -4.06 1.81 10.26
C SER A 29 -2.94 1.71 9.21
N SER A 30 -2.71 2.79 8.46
CA SER A 30 -1.62 2.84 7.48
C SER A 30 -0.24 2.73 8.15
N TYR A 31 -0.03 3.36 9.30
CA TYR A 31 1.20 3.17 10.08
C TYR A 31 1.35 1.76 10.64
N LYS A 32 0.25 1.12 11.07
CA LYS A 32 0.28 -0.29 11.51
C LYS A 32 0.68 -1.20 10.35
N LEU A 33 0.11 -0.99 9.17
CA LEU A 33 0.46 -1.71 7.94
C LEU A 33 1.94 -1.52 7.62
N LEU A 34 2.44 -0.29 7.60
CA LEU A 34 3.87 -0.02 7.37
C LEU A 34 4.80 -0.64 8.43
N LYS A 35 4.29 -0.93 9.63
CA LYS A 35 5.05 -1.58 10.71
C LYS A 35 4.83 -3.09 10.78
N SER A 36 3.95 -3.66 9.94
CA SER A 36 3.62 -5.10 9.95
C SER A 36 4.81 -5.98 9.55
N GLY A 37 5.68 -5.46 8.67
CA GLY A 37 6.73 -6.24 8.01
C GLY A 37 6.29 -6.86 6.68
N ASP A 38 5.02 -6.71 6.29
CA ASP A 38 4.47 -7.31 5.06
C ASP A 38 4.85 -6.53 3.79
N ILE A 39 5.29 -5.28 3.94
CA ILE A 39 5.78 -4.42 2.86
C ILE A 39 7.21 -3.98 3.17
N PRO A 40 8.11 -3.93 2.16
CA PRO A 40 9.40 -3.29 2.32
C PRO A 40 9.25 -1.78 2.52
N VAL A 41 9.59 -1.31 3.73
CA VAL A 41 9.57 0.12 4.09
C VAL A 41 10.97 0.67 4.18
N THR A 42 11.21 1.81 3.54
CA THR A 42 12.40 2.63 3.74
C THR A 42 12.11 3.75 4.73
N ILE A 43 13.04 3.99 5.67
CA ILE A 43 12.94 5.07 6.65
C ILE A 43 13.91 6.19 6.25
N VAL A 44 13.38 7.36 5.94
CA VAL A 44 14.17 8.58 5.68
C VAL A 44 13.91 9.57 6.80
N GLY A 45 14.88 9.71 7.71
CA GLY A 45 14.69 10.45 8.95
C GLY A 45 13.59 9.83 9.82
N LYS A 46 12.46 10.53 9.97
CA LYS A 46 11.28 10.04 10.72
C LYS A 46 10.14 9.56 9.82
N ARG A 47 10.31 9.60 8.50
CA ARG A 47 9.27 9.26 7.53
C ARG A 47 9.42 7.81 7.08
N MET A 48 8.31 7.08 7.10
CA MET A 48 8.20 5.74 6.52
C MET A 48 7.65 5.89 5.10
N ILE A 49 8.40 5.37 4.12
CA ILE A 49 8.03 5.43 2.71
C ILE A 49 8.19 4.06 2.04
N VAL A 50 7.37 3.81 1.03
CA VAL A 50 7.33 2.56 0.27
C VAL A 50 7.44 2.90 -1.21
N ALA A 51 8.23 2.14 -1.96
CA ALA A 51 8.29 2.30 -3.41
C ALA A 51 6.95 1.89 -4.05
N ARG A 52 6.51 2.62 -5.09
CA ARG A 52 5.26 2.34 -5.82
C ARG A 52 5.13 0.87 -6.20
N GLU A 53 6.17 0.30 -6.79
CA GLU A 53 6.20 -1.07 -7.27
C GLU A 53 5.93 -2.08 -6.14
N SER A 54 6.63 -1.96 -5.03
CA SER A 54 6.44 -2.84 -3.86
C SER A 54 5.06 -2.69 -3.23
N TYR A 55 4.50 -1.48 -3.25
CA TYR A 55 3.14 -1.25 -2.78
C TYR A 55 2.10 -1.93 -3.67
N ILE A 56 2.25 -1.81 -5.01
CA ILE A 56 1.36 -2.46 -5.98
C ILE A 56 1.40 -3.97 -5.79
N GLU A 57 2.60 -4.56 -5.74
CA GLU A 57 2.78 -6.00 -5.53
C GLU A 57 2.09 -6.47 -4.25
N TRP A 58 2.23 -5.73 -3.16
CA TRP A 58 1.54 -6.05 -1.91
C TRP A 58 0.02 -5.95 -2.05
N VAL A 59 -0.52 -4.92 -2.73
CA VAL A 59 -1.96 -4.79 -2.94
C VAL A 59 -2.50 -5.97 -3.75
N GLU A 60 -1.81 -6.37 -4.81
CA GLU A 60 -2.21 -7.51 -5.64
C GLU A 60 -2.22 -8.81 -4.84
N ASN A 61 -1.20 -9.04 -4.01
CA ASN A 61 -1.10 -10.21 -3.15
C ASN A 61 -2.19 -10.25 -2.05
N ASN A 62 -2.61 -9.09 -1.53
CA ASN A 62 -3.62 -9.03 -0.46
C ASN A 62 -5.06 -8.91 -0.95
N THR A 63 -5.29 -8.44 -2.18
CA THR A 63 -6.64 -8.31 -2.76
C THR A 63 -7.12 -9.61 -3.40
N ASN A 64 -6.21 -10.48 -3.87
CA ASN A 64 -6.59 -11.82 -4.38
C ASN A 64 -7.09 -12.78 -3.30
N ARG A 65 -6.78 -12.52 -2.02
CA ARG A 65 -7.22 -13.38 -0.92
C ARG A 65 -8.72 -13.30 -0.62
N ALA A 66 -9.40 -12.26 -1.12
CA ALA A 66 -10.86 -12.10 -0.96
C ALA A 66 -11.68 -12.88 -2.01
N ASN A 67 -11.04 -13.41 -3.06
CA ASN A 67 -11.72 -14.09 -4.17
C ASN A 67 -11.48 -15.61 -4.23
N GLU A 68 -10.78 -16.20 -3.25
CA GLU A 68 -10.53 -17.66 -3.16
C GLU A 68 -11.36 -18.34 -2.05
N SER A 69 -12.52 -17.76 -1.71
CA SER A 69 -13.49 -18.39 -0.81
C SER A 69 -14.87 -18.42 -1.47
N GLU A 70 -14.98 -19.12 -2.59
CA GLU A 70 -16.24 -19.64 -3.13
C GLU A 70 -16.02 -21.03 -3.73
#